data_AF-A0A5C7A2A2-F1
#
_entry.id   AF-A0A5C7A2A2-F1
#
_cell.length_a   1.000
_cell.length_b   1.000
_cell.length_c   1.000
_cell.angle_alpha   90.00
_cell.angle_beta   90.00
_cell.angle_gamma   90.00
#
_symmetry.space_group_name_H-M   'P 1'
#
loop_
_entity.id
_entity.type
_entity.pdbx_description
1 polymer ?
#
loop_
_entity_poly.entity_id
_entity_poly.type
_entity_poly.pdbx_seq_one_letter_code
_entity_poly.pdbx_strand_id
1 'polypeptide(L)'
;MSDYTALTNNIERSEAAYHIYSEHPNYHHALHIFHANEKVYTCLNHLLELEVMTKEISTKVFDYLFHLEDWFLQFSALEKEVENIEDRFSFDSLKNSIPYPSNFLESIKE
;
A
#
# COMPACT_ATOMS: atom_id res chain seq x y z
N MET A 1 -0.57 -18.33 -10.87
CA MET A 1 -1.66 -18.58 -9.90
C MET A 1 -1.23 -18.26 -8.47
N SER A 2 -0.10 -18.81 -7.97
CA SER A 2 0.46 -18.49 -6.65
C SER A 2 0.63 -16.98 -6.38
N ASP A 3 1.22 -16.26 -7.33
CA ASP A 3 1.69 -14.89 -7.09
C ASP A 3 0.54 -13.88 -6.97
N TYR A 4 -0.53 -14.07 -7.74
CA TYR A 4 -1.76 -13.27 -7.63
C TYR A 4 -2.53 -13.55 -6.34
N THR A 5 -2.46 -14.78 -5.80
CA THR A 5 -3.07 -15.10 -4.50
C THR A 5 -2.34 -14.38 -3.37
N ALA A 6 -1.00 -14.40 -3.38
CA ALA A 6 -0.21 -13.69 -2.38
C ALA A 6 -0.47 -12.18 -2.43
N LEU A 7 -0.52 -11.60 -3.63
CA LEU A 7 -0.86 -10.18 -3.81
C LEU A 7 -2.27 -9.85 -3.30
N THR A 8 -3.28 -10.65 -3.67
CA THR A 8 -4.66 -10.48 -3.21
C THR A 8 -4.75 -10.48 -1.69
N ASN A 9 -4.18 -11.52 -1.04
CA ASN A 9 -4.22 -11.64 0.43
C ASN A 9 -3.51 -10.49 1.14
N ASN A 10 -2.40 -9.96 0.58
CA ASN A 10 -1.69 -8.84 1.18
C ASN A 10 -2.42 -7.50 0.98
N ILE A 11 -3.13 -7.32 -0.14
CA ILE A 11 -4.00 -6.16 -0.35
C ILE A 11 -5.17 -6.19 0.64
N GLU A 12 -5.88 -7.32 0.75
CA GLU A 12 -6.97 -7.50 1.73
C GLU A 12 -6.50 -7.27 3.17
N ARG A 13 -5.28 -7.72 3.51
CA ARG A 13 -4.65 -7.46 4.80
C ARG A 13 -4.38 -5.96 5.03
N SER A 14 -3.92 -5.24 4.00
CA SER A 14 -3.69 -3.80 4.08
C SER A 14 -5.00 -3.04 4.28
N GLU A 15 -6.06 -3.42 3.55
CA GLU A 15 -7.40 -2.85 3.72
C GLU A 15 -7.96 -3.10 5.12
N ALA A 16 -7.80 -4.30 5.67
CA ALA A 16 -8.21 -4.62 7.04
C ALA A 16 -7.43 -3.77 8.07
N ALA A 17 -6.12 -3.57 7.88
CA ALA A 17 -5.32 -2.70 8.73
C ALA A 17 -5.77 -1.23 8.63
N TYR A 18 -6.10 -0.77 7.42
CA TYR A 18 -6.61 0.59 7.19
C TYR A 18 -7.96 0.80 7.87
N HIS A 19 -8.86 -0.19 7.85
CA HIS A 19 -10.13 -0.11 8.55
C HIS A 19 -9.94 0.13 10.05
N ILE A 20 -9.06 -0.64 10.70
CA ILE A 20 -8.75 -0.46 12.13
C ILE A 20 -8.14 0.93 12.40
N TYR A 21 -7.17 1.33 11.59
CA TYR A 21 -6.56 2.66 11.68
C TYR A 21 -7.56 3.81 11.50
N SER A 22 -8.57 3.64 10.63
CA SER A 22 -9.57 4.69 10.37
C SER A 22 -10.43 5.01 11.59
N GLU A 23 -10.62 4.03 12.48
CA GLU A 23 -11.30 4.21 13.77
C GLU A 23 -10.38 4.86 14.81
N HIS A 24 -9.08 4.56 14.73
CA HIS A 24 -8.06 4.94 15.70
C HIS A 24 -6.74 5.33 15.01
N PRO A 25 -6.61 6.57 14.49
CA PRO A 25 -5.46 6.98 13.68
C PRO A 25 -4.25 7.30 14.56
N ASN A 26 -3.63 6.25 15.08
CA ASN A 26 -2.42 6.29 15.89
C ASN A 26 -1.27 5.53 15.24
N TYR A 27 -0.07 5.71 15.78
CA TYR A 27 1.15 5.17 15.21
C TYR A 27 1.13 3.64 15.11
N HIS A 28 0.71 2.92 16.16
CA HIS A 28 0.73 1.46 16.12
C HIS A 28 -0.22 0.88 15.07
N HIS A 29 -1.39 1.49 14.85
CA HIS A 29 -2.30 1.04 13.79
C HIS A 29 -1.75 1.42 12.40
N ALA A 30 -1.14 2.60 12.26
CA ALA A 30 -0.46 2.96 11.02
C ALA A 30 0.68 1.99 10.69
N LEU A 31 1.38 1.47 11.70
CA LEU A 31 2.43 0.47 11.54
C LEU A 31 1.90 -0.88 11.01
N HIS A 32 0.65 -1.24 11.30
CA HIS A 32 0.01 -2.41 10.67
C HIS A 32 -0.17 -2.21 9.16
N ILE A 33 -0.58 -1.01 8.74
CA ILE A 33 -0.69 -0.65 7.33
C ILE A 33 0.70 -0.68 6.69
N PHE A 34 1.72 -0.10 7.35
CA PHE A 34 3.10 -0.09 6.85
C PHE A 34 3.59 -1.50 6.50
N HIS A 35 3.53 -2.42 7.45
CA HIS A 35 3.97 -3.80 7.24
C HIS A 35 3.14 -4.56 6.19
N ALA A 36 1.85 -4.24 6.04
CA ALA A 36 1.02 -4.84 5.00
C ALA A 36 1.42 -4.29 3.62
N ASN A 37 1.59 -2.97 3.51
CA ASN A 37 2.02 -2.28 2.31
C ASN A 37 3.40 -2.74 1.84
N GLU A 38 4.37 -3.01 2.74
CA GLU A 38 5.67 -3.57 2.35
C GLU A 38 5.54 -4.92 1.62
N LYS A 39 4.60 -5.76 2.06
CA LYS A 39 4.33 -7.04 1.39
C LYS A 39 3.66 -6.84 0.05
N VAL A 40 2.69 -5.93 -0.05
CA VAL A 40 2.07 -5.56 -1.33
C VAL A 40 3.15 -5.04 -2.30
N TYR A 41 4.00 -4.11 -1.85
CA TYR A 41 5.09 -3.55 -2.63
C TYR A 41 6.05 -4.64 -3.13
N THR A 42 6.41 -5.59 -2.29
CA THR A 42 7.23 -6.75 -2.68
C THR A 42 6.54 -7.60 -3.74
N CYS A 43 5.25 -7.92 -3.56
CA CYS A 43 4.47 -8.70 -4.53
C CYS A 43 4.32 -7.98 -5.87
N LEU A 44 4.12 -6.66 -5.87
CA LEU A 44 4.02 -5.85 -7.09
C LEU A 44 5.34 -5.82 -7.86
N ASN A 45 6.47 -5.66 -7.18
CA ASN A 45 7.78 -5.73 -7.82
C ASN A 45 8.06 -7.13 -8.40
N HIS A 46 7.73 -8.20 -7.68
CA HIS A 46 7.81 -9.56 -8.21
C HIS A 46 6.94 -9.74 -9.46
N LEU A 47 5.74 -9.14 -9.49
CA LEU A 47 4.87 -9.17 -10.66
C LEU A 47 5.52 -8.47 -11.86
N LEU A 48 6.27 -7.39 -11.64
CA LEU A 48 7.02 -6.68 -12.69
C LEU A 48 8.12 -7.53 -13.35
N GLU A 49 8.67 -8.49 -12.62
CA GLU A 49 9.73 -9.38 -13.11
C GLU A 49 9.21 -10.51 -14.02
N LEU A 50 7.88 -10.70 -14.09
CA LEU A 50 7.28 -11.74 -14.94
C LEU A 50 7.25 -11.31 -16.41
N GLU A 51 7.71 -12.18 -17.31
CA GLU A 51 7.86 -11.90 -18.76
C GLU A 51 6.55 -11.59 -19.53
N VAL A 52 5.36 -11.73 -18.92
CA VAL A 52 4.06 -11.81 -19.63
C VAL A 52 3.13 -10.62 -19.37
N MET A 53 3.61 -9.51 -18.83
CA MET A 53 2.74 -8.34 -18.61
C MET A 53 2.51 -7.49 -19.87
N THR A 54 1.25 -7.11 -20.08
CA THR A 54 0.93 -6.06 -21.05
C THR A 54 1.32 -4.69 -20.49
N LYS A 55 1.56 -3.73 -21.40
CA LYS A 55 1.85 -2.34 -21.02
C LYS A 55 0.76 -1.74 -20.11
N GLU A 56 -0.50 -2.08 -20.35
CA GLU A 56 -1.62 -1.60 -19.55
C GLU A 56 -1.54 -2.11 -18.10
N ILE A 57 -1.29 -3.40 -17.91
CA ILE A 57 -1.13 -3.99 -16.58
C ILE A 57 0.09 -3.36 -15.88
N SER A 58 1.21 -3.19 -16.59
CA SER A 58 2.40 -2.55 -16.02
C SER A 58 2.12 -1.13 -15.54
N THR A 59 1.36 -0.32 -16.30
CA THR A 59 0.98 1.03 -15.86
C THR A 59 0.17 0.99 -14.56
N LYS A 60 -0.79 0.07 -14.43
CA LYS A 60 -1.58 -0.09 -13.20
C LYS A 60 -0.71 -0.51 -12.01
N VAL A 61 0.28 -1.37 -12.24
CA VAL A 61 1.26 -1.76 -11.20
C VAL A 61 2.12 -0.55 -10.80
N PHE A 62 2.59 0.25 -11.75
CA PHE A 62 3.36 1.46 -11.44
C PHE A 62 2.55 2.47 -10.62
N ASP A 63 1.29 2.71 -10.98
CA ASP A 63 0.43 3.62 -10.22
C ASP A 63 0.25 3.14 -8.77
N TYR A 64 0.09 1.82 -8.56
CA TYR A 64 0.04 1.25 -7.20
C TYR A 64 1.38 1.43 -6.47
N LEU A 65 2.51 1.13 -7.12
CA LEU A 65 3.82 1.31 -6.52
C LEU A 65 4.06 2.76 -6.09
N PHE A 66 3.75 3.74 -6.95
CA PHE A 66 3.89 5.16 -6.62
C PHE A 66 2.96 5.59 -5.47
N HIS A 67 1.73 5.07 -5.43
CA HIS A 67 0.85 5.29 -4.30
C HIS A 67 1.46 4.78 -2.97
N LEU A 68 2.08 3.59 -2.99
CA LEU A 68 2.74 3.04 -1.80
C LEU A 68 4.00 3.80 -1.42
N GLU A 69 4.80 4.23 -2.40
CA GLU A 69 5.99 5.05 -2.17
C GLU A 69 5.65 6.39 -1.52
N ASP A 70 4.62 7.08 -2.01
CA ASP A 70 4.09 8.30 -1.40
C ASP A 70 3.65 8.05 0.05
N TRP A 71 3.02 6.90 0.31
CA TRP A 71 2.59 6.51 1.64
C TRP A 71 3.79 6.24 2.57
N PHE A 72 4.78 5.48 2.12
CA PHE A 72 6.00 5.18 2.89
C PHE A 72 6.79 6.44 3.22
N LEU A 73 6.92 7.37 2.27
CA LEU A 73 7.60 8.65 2.50
C LEU A 73 6.94 9.46 3.61
N GLN A 74 5.60 9.53 3.61
CA GLN A 74 4.85 10.21 4.66
C GLN A 74 4.99 9.51 6.01
N PHE A 75 4.91 8.17 6.02
CA PHE A 75 5.11 7.38 7.22
C PHE A 75 6.48 7.65 7.83
N SER A 76 7.56 7.50 7.07
CA SER A 76 8.92 7.72 7.55
C SER A 76 9.23 9.18 7.92
N ALA A 77 8.48 10.15 7.39
CA ALA A 77 8.59 11.53 7.80
C ALA A 77 7.97 11.74 9.19
N LEU A 78 6.73 11.28 9.39
CA LEU A 78 6.00 11.42 10.65
C LEU A 78 6.55 10.53 11.77
N GLU A 79 7.06 9.34 11.45
CA GLU A 79 7.61 8.37 12.42
C GLU A 79 8.73 8.98 13.27
N LYS A 80 9.49 9.92 12.71
CA LYS A 80 10.57 10.63 13.41
C LYS A 80 10.09 11.54 14.53
N GLU A 81 8.80 11.88 14.53
CA GLU A 81 8.17 12.78 15.48
C GLU A 81 7.38 12.01 16.56
N VAL A 82 7.34 10.67 16.49
CA VAL A 82 6.58 9.83 17.42
C VAL A 82 7.37 9.59 18.70
N GLU A 83 6.75 9.83 19.85
CA GLU A 83 7.33 9.52 21.17
C GLU A 83 6.63 8.32 21.82
N ASN A 84 5.33 8.13 21.55
CA ASN A 84 4.50 7.06 22.07
C ASN A 84 3.71 6.36 20.95
N ILE A 85 3.53 5.04 21.07
CA ILE A 85 2.83 4.24 20.06
C ILE A 85 1.35 4.58 19.88
N GLU A 86 0.73 5.19 20.90
CA GLU A 86 -0.65 5.67 20.85
C GLU A 86 -0.77 7.11 20.36
N ASP A 87 0.35 7.77 20.03
CA ASP A 87 0.34 9.12 19.50
C ASP A 87 -0.47 9.18 18.20
N ARG A 88 -1.21 10.28 18.05
CA ARG A 88 -1.96 10.55 16.83
C ARG A 88 -1.00 10.56 15.64
N PHE A 89 -1.30 9.75 14.65
CA PHE A 89 -0.48 9.56 13.47
C PHE A 89 -1.39 9.63 12.26
N SER A 90 -1.42 10.77 11.59
CA SER A 90 -2.32 10.98 10.46
C SER A 90 -1.63 11.67 9.30
N PHE A 91 -1.93 11.23 8.10
CA PHE A 91 -1.35 11.74 6.86
C PHE A 91 -2.14 12.91 6.32
N ASP A 92 -1.44 13.94 5.85
CA ASP A 92 -2.02 15.00 5.03
C ASP A 92 -1.96 14.61 3.54
N SER A 93 -2.95 15.00 2.75
CA SER A 93 -2.92 14.71 1.32
C SER A 93 -1.75 15.44 0.65
N LEU A 94 -0.81 14.68 0.07
CA LEU A 94 0.24 15.24 -0.76
C LEU A 94 -0.35 15.83 -2.05
N LYS A 95 0.18 16.97 -2.46
CA LYS A 95 -0.22 17.58 -3.73
C LYS A 95 0.22 16.68 -4.89
N ASN A 96 -0.72 16.31 -5.76
CA ASN A 96 -0.52 15.41 -6.90
C ASN A 96 -0.18 13.95 -6.51
N SER A 97 -0.52 13.49 -5.30
CA SER A 97 -0.37 12.07 -4.95
C SER A 97 -1.19 11.18 -5.87
N ILE A 98 -0.66 9.99 -6.17
CA ILE A 98 -1.44 8.98 -6.87
C ILE A 98 -2.53 8.44 -5.91
N PRO A 99 -3.81 8.47 -6.30
CA PRO A 99 -4.88 7.94 -5.45
C PRO A 99 -4.77 6.43 -5.30
N TYR A 100 -5.32 5.90 -4.21
CA TYR A 100 -5.40 4.46 -4.00
C TYR A 100 -6.15 3.78 -5.18
N PRO A 101 -5.57 2.78 -5.84
CA PRO A 101 -6.17 2.16 -7.03
C PRO A 101 -7.21 1.11 -6.64
N SER A 102 -8.41 1.56 -6.25
CA SER A 102 -9.48 0.71 -5.67
C SER A 102 -9.92 -0.48 -6.54
N ASN A 103 -9.77 -0.39 -7.86
CA ASN A 103 -10.19 -1.44 -8.80
C ASN A 103 -9.01 -2.26 -9.34
N PHE A 104 -7.85 -2.18 -8.68
CA PHE A 104 -6.62 -2.83 -9.14
C PHE A 104 -6.76 -4.36 -9.22
N LEU A 105 -7.31 -4.99 -8.18
CA LEU A 105 -7.47 -6.45 -8.14
C LEU A 105 -8.38 -7.00 -9.23
N GLU A 106 -9.42 -6.25 -9.61
CA GLU A 106 -10.30 -6.58 -10.73
C GLU A 106 -9.54 -6.47 -12.05
N SER A 107 -8.73 -5.42 -12.18
CA SER A 107 -8.00 -5.07 -13.40
C SER A 107 -6.83 -5.98 -13.78
N ILE A 108 -6.34 -6.81 -12.86
CA ILE A 108 -5.18 -7.70 -13.09
C ILE A 108 -5.56 -9.18 -13.19
N LYS A 109 -6.85 -9.51 -13.00
CA LYS A 109 -7.39 -10.87 -13.08
C LYS A 109 -8.11 -11.18 -14.40
N GLU A 110 -8.27 -10.19 -15.27
CA GLU A 110 -8.75 -10.31 -16.66
C GLU A 110 -7.64 -10.75 -17.61
#